data_AF-A0A7G9BJL6-F1
#
_entry.id   AF-A0A7G9BJL6-F1
#
_cell.length_a   1.000
_cell.length_b   1.000
_cell.length_c   1.000
_cell.angle_alpha   90.00
_cell.angle_beta   90.00
_cell.angle_gamma   90.00
#
_symmetry.space_group_name_H-M   'P 1'
#
loop_
_entity.id
_entity.type
_entity.pdbx_description
1 polymer ?
#
loop_
_entity_poly.entity_id
_entity_poly.type
_entity_poly.pdbx_seq_one_letter_code
_entity_poly.pdbx_strand_id
1 'polypeptide(L)'
;MKLKEIRDEKGTLSGVLIPADDIMELKESLKTGSKFFDYFDSLQSDRDNEKRKLDQLMLNKLTVAETDEKAAKLTTEIHREAFSKGVPMFYRDERAKAPKEFIRANPDGSEDLVRYDIATRSYSVLRSLLPAGKGYWSKLSIAK
;
A
#
# COMPACT_ATOMS: atom_id res chain seq x y z
N MET A 1 24.59 -12.46 10.39
CA MET A 1 23.30 -11.87 10.84
C MET A 1 23.37 -10.33 10.92
N LYS A 2 22.68 -9.64 10.01
CA LYS A 2 22.53 -8.17 10.01
C LYS A 2 21.12 -7.81 10.48
N LEU A 3 21.00 -7.51 11.77
CA LEU A 3 19.75 -7.04 12.37
C LEU A 3 19.54 -5.57 12.04
N LYS A 4 18.34 -5.21 11.57
CA LYS A 4 17.95 -3.82 11.41
C LYS A 4 16.84 -3.49 12.40
N GLU A 5 17.13 -2.61 13.35
CA GLU A 5 16.13 -2.10 14.28
C GLU A 5 15.09 -1.26 13.53
N ILE A 6 13.82 -1.54 13.79
CA ILE A 6 12.70 -0.69 13.39
C ILE A 6 12.32 0.11 14.63
N ARG A 7 12.38 1.43 14.51
CA ARG A 7 12.01 2.37 15.57
C ARG A 7 10.74 3.12 15.16
N ASP A 8 9.88 3.38 16.12
CA ASP A 8 8.68 4.20 15.91
C ASP A 8 9.02 5.69 15.75
N GLU A 9 7.99 6.50 15.49
CA GLU A 9 8.11 7.96 15.31
C GLU A 9 8.67 8.69 16.55
N LYS A 10 8.69 8.03 17.72
CA LYS A 10 9.23 8.54 18.98
C LYS A 10 10.63 8.00 19.27
N GLY A 11 11.21 7.20 18.37
CA GLY A 11 12.54 6.59 18.51
C GLY A 11 12.57 5.33 19.37
N THR A 12 11.43 4.81 19.79
CA THR A 12 11.30 3.58 20.58
C THR A 12 11.43 2.37 19.67
N LEU A 13 12.15 1.33 20.10
CA LEU A 13 12.27 0.08 19.34
C LEU A 13 10.89 -0.57 19.21
N SER A 14 10.35 -0.61 18.00
CA SER A 14 9.04 -1.19 17.68
C SER A 14 9.14 -2.55 17.00
N GLY A 15 10.31 -2.89 16.47
CA GLY A 15 10.56 -4.20 15.89
C GLY A 15 12.01 -4.40 15.48
N VAL A 16 12.33 -5.61 15.05
CA VAL A 16 13.63 -5.96 14.48
C VAL A 16 13.38 -6.66 13.16
N LEU A 17 13.95 -6.13 12.08
CA LEU A 17 13.95 -6.77 10.78
C LEU A 17 15.13 -7.74 10.71
N ILE A 18 14.81 -9.00 10.45
CA ILE A 18 15.78 -10.06 10.17
C ILE A 18 15.55 -10.50 8.72
N PRO A 19 16.55 -10.40 7.83
CA PRO A 19 16.44 -10.94 6.48
C PRO A 19 16.09 -12.44 6.53
N ALA A 20 15.25 -12.89 5.59
CA ALA A 20 14.80 -14.29 5.57
C ALA A 20 15.96 -15.29 5.45
N ASP A 21 17.02 -14.93 4.74
CA ASP A 21 18.21 -15.78 4.56
C ASP A 21 18.96 -15.96 5.89
N ASP A 22 19.03 -14.90 6.70
CA ASP A 22 19.61 -14.94 8.05
C ASP A 22 18.76 -15.79 9.03
N ILE A 23 17.44 -15.87 8.82
CA ILE A 23 16.55 -16.74 9.61
C ILE A 23 16.80 -18.22 9.30
N MET A 24 17.09 -18.54 8.03
CA MET A 24 17.45 -19.89 7.61
C MET A 24 18.77 -20.34 8.26
N GLU A 25 19.80 -19.50 8.19
CA GLU A 25 21.10 -19.74 8.84
C GLU A 25 20.92 -19.95 10.35
N LEU A 26 20.05 -19.16 10.99
CA LEU A 26 19.74 -19.29 12.41
C LEU A 26 19.07 -20.65 12.71
N LYS A 27 18.06 -21.06 11.93
CA LYS A 27 17.38 -22.36 12.08
C LYS A 27 18.36 -23.53 11.95
N GLU A 28 19.27 -23.48 10.97
CA GLU A 28 20.28 -24.53 10.74
C GLU A 28 21.31 -24.61 11.87
N SER A 29 21.59 -23.49 12.54
CA SER A 29 22.47 -23.44 13.72
C SER A 29 21.80 -23.91 15.03
N LEU A 30 20.48 -24.07 15.04
CA LEU A 30 19.72 -24.50 16.22
C LEU A 30 19.68 -26.03 16.31
N LYS A 31 19.68 -26.54 17.55
CA LYS A 31 19.49 -27.96 17.80
C LYS A 31 18.08 -28.38 17.35
N THR A 32 18.01 -29.40 16.50
CA THR A 32 16.76 -30.00 16.02
C THR A 32 15.87 -30.42 17.20
N GLY A 33 14.58 -30.04 17.15
CA GLY A 33 13.61 -30.31 18.22
C GLY A 33 13.70 -29.39 19.44
N SER A 34 14.44 -28.27 19.35
CA SER A 34 14.33 -27.19 20.34
C SER A 34 13.09 -26.34 20.07
N LYS A 35 12.51 -25.73 21.12
CA LYS A 35 11.33 -24.85 20.97
C LYS A 35 11.53 -23.70 19.99
N PHE A 36 12.76 -23.17 19.90
CA PHE A 36 13.11 -22.13 18.93
C PHE A 36 13.17 -22.68 17.51
N PHE A 37 13.72 -23.87 17.32
CA PHE A 37 13.70 -24.56 16.03
C PHE A 37 12.27 -24.77 15.54
N ASP A 38 11.39 -25.29 16.41
CA ASP A 38 9.97 -25.55 16.08
C ASP A 38 9.23 -24.25 15.72
N TYR A 39 9.52 -23.14 16.43
CA TYR A 39 8.95 -21.83 16.12
C TYR A 39 9.40 -21.29 14.76
N PHE A 40 10.69 -21.41 14.42
CA PHE A 40 11.17 -20.99 13.11
C PHE A 40 10.67 -21.90 11.98
N ASP A 41 10.50 -23.19 12.25
CA ASP A 41 9.91 -24.14 11.32
C ASP A 41 8.43 -23.81 11.02
N SER A 42 7.64 -23.47 12.06
CA SER A 42 6.25 -23.04 11.86
C SER A 42 6.16 -21.74 11.06
N LEU A 43 7.02 -20.75 11.34
CA LEU A 43 7.05 -19.48 10.58
C LEU A 43 7.39 -19.69 9.11
N GLN A 44 8.33 -20.59 8.80
CA GLN A 44 8.62 -20.96 7.40
C GLN A 44 7.42 -21.65 6.75
N SER A 45 6.79 -22.59 7.45
CA SER A 45 5.61 -23.30 6.95
C SER A 45 4.46 -22.34 6.63
N ASP A 46 4.19 -21.37 7.52
CA ASP A 46 3.15 -20.36 7.32
C ASP A 46 3.46 -19.48 6.10
N ARG A 47 4.70 -19.01 5.97
CA ARG A 47 5.15 -18.23 4.80
C ARG A 47 5.03 -19.02 3.49
N ASP A 48 5.45 -20.28 3.50
CA ASP A 48 5.35 -21.15 2.33
C ASP A 48 3.90 -21.44 1.96
N ASN A 49 3.02 -21.56 2.96
CA ASN A 49 1.59 -21.75 2.77
C ASN A 49 0.94 -20.49 2.18
N GLU A 50 1.27 -19.30 2.68
CA GLU A 50 0.82 -18.03 2.09
C GLU A 50 1.30 -17.87 0.64
N LYS A 51 2.56 -18.18 0.37
CA LYS A 51 3.10 -18.14 -0.98
C LYS A 51 2.36 -19.11 -1.91
N ARG A 52 2.11 -20.35 -1.47
CA ARG A 52 1.32 -21.31 -2.24
C ARG A 52 -0.10 -20.85 -2.51
N LYS A 53 -0.76 -20.19 -1.54
CA LYS A 53 -2.08 -19.58 -1.75
C LYS A 53 -2.03 -18.47 -2.79
N LEU A 54 -0.98 -17.66 -2.77
CA LEU A 54 -0.78 -16.58 -3.73
C LEU A 54 -0.52 -17.11 -5.14
N ASP A 55 0.27 -18.19 -5.24
CA ASP A 55 0.63 -18.90 -6.48
C ASP A 55 -0.48 -19.88 -6.95
N GLN A 56 -1.55 -20.06 -6.18
CA GLN A 56 -2.66 -20.91 -6.54
C GLN A 56 -3.42 -20.31 -7.73
N LEU A 57 -3.58 -21.11 -8.79
CA LEU A 57 -4.35 -20.71 -9.96
C LEU A 57 -5.84 -20.61 -9.63
N MET A 58 -6.41 -19.45 -9.89
CA MET A 58 -7.84 -19.18 -9.83
C MET A 58 -8.55 -19.71 -11.09
N LEU A 59 -9.88 -19.70 -11.11
CA LEU A 59 -10.69 -20.20 -12.24
C LEU A 59 -10.34 -19.54 -13.59
N ASN A 60 -9.84 -18.30 -13.54
CA ASN A 60 -9.36 -17.52 -14.68
C ASN A 60 -7.96 -17.93 -15.19
N LYS A 61 -7.37 -19.01 -14.63
CA LYS A 61 -6.00 -19.49 -14.90
C LYS A 61 -4.90 -18.48 -14.57
N LEU A 62 -5.19 -17.51 -13.72
CA LEU A 62 -4.21 -16.58 -13.18
C LEU A 62 -4.01 -16.88 -11.71
N THR A 63 -2.81 -16.60 -11.20
CA THR A 63 -2.57 -16.62 -9.76
C THR A 63 -3.32 -15.46 -9.09
N VAL A 64 -3.43 -15.48 -7.76
CA VAL A 64 -3.98 -14.35 -7.00
C VAL A 64 -3.14 -13.09 -7.26
N ALA A 65 -1.80 -13.22 -7.24
CA ALA A 65 -0.89 -12.12 -7.53
C ALA A 65 -1.10 -11.52 -8.94
N GLU A 66 -1.22 -12.36 -9.97
CA GLU A 66 -1.45 -11.88 -11.34
C GLU A 66 -2.84 -11.23 -11.50
N THR A 67 -3.84 -11.76 -10.80
CA THR A 67 -5.20 -11.20 -10.79
C THR A 67 -5.19 -9.82 -10.13
N ASP A 68 -4.52 -9.67 -8.99
CA ASP A 68 -4.40 -8.40 -8.27
C ASP A 68 -3.62 -7.37 -9.09
N GLU A 69 -2.53 -7.78 -9.76
CA GLU A 69 -1.77 -6.90 -10.65
C GLU A 69 -2.62 -6.40 -11.82
N LYS A 70 -3.41 -7.29 -12.47
CA LYS A 70 -4.32 -6.90 -13.54
C LYS A 70 -5.44 -5.99 -13.04
N ALA A 71 -6.01 -6.28 -11.88
CA ALA A 71 -7.04 -5.45 -11.27
C ALA A 71 -6.50 -4.04 -10.93
N ALA A 72 -5.28 -3.95 -10.39
CA ALA A 72 -4.63 -2.68 -10.08
C ALA A 72 -4.37 -1.84 -11.35
N LYS A 73 -3.90 -2.48 -12.43
CA LYS A 73 -3.71 -1.83 -13.74
C LYS A 73 -5.03 -1.28 -14.29
N LEU A 74 -6.05 -2.13 -14.37
CA LEU A 74 -7.38 -1.74 -14.87
C LEU A 74 -7.99 -0.61 -14.03
N THR A 75 -7.88 -0.71 -12.71
CA THR A 75 -8.35 0.32 -11.78
C THR A 75 -7.63 1.64 -12.04
N THR A 76 -6.32 1.63 -12.27
CA THR A 76 -5.54 2.83 -12.58
C THR A 76 -5.98 3.46 -13.91
N GLU A 77 -6.24 2.65 -14.93
CA GLU A 77 -6.73 3.10 -16.24
C GLU A 77 -8.11 3.75 -16.15
N ILE A 78 -9.06 3.12 -15.46
CA ILE A 78 -10.41 3.66 -15.24
C ILE A 78 -10.33 5.03 -14.55
N HIS A 79 -9.51 5.16 -13.50
CA HIS A 79 -9.36 6.43 -12.81
C HIS A 79 -8.68 7.51 -13.68
N ARG A 80 -7.70 7.12 -14.51
CA ARG A 80 -7.07 8.04 -15.47
C ARG A 80 -8.08 8.54 -16.49
N GLU A 81 -8.91 7.67 -17.04
CA GLU A 81 -9.97 8.03 -17.99
C GLU A 81 -11.04 8.91 -17.33
N ALA A 82 -11.47 8.60 -16.11
CA ALA A 82 -12.42 9.43 -15.37
C ALA A 82 -11.85 10.84 -15.14
N PHE A 83 -10.59 10.93 -14.75
CA PHE A 83 -9.91 12.21 -14.53
C PHE A 83 -9.78 13.02 -15.81
N SER A 84 -9.42 12.40 -16.94
CA SER A 84 -9.34 13.09 -18.24
C SER A 84 -10.71 13.60 -18.73
N LYS A 85 -11.80 12.97 -18.28
CA LYS A 85 -13.19 13.40 -18.52
C LYS A 85 -13.70 14.43 -17.50
N GLY A 86 -12.86 14.90 -16.59
CA GLY A 86 -13.20 15.96 -15.63
C GLY A 86 -13.78 15.47 -14.30
N VAL A 87 -13.65 14.18 -13.97
CA VAL A 87 -14.05 13.66 -12.66
C VAL A 87 -12.92 13.91 -11.65
N PRO A 88 -13.18 14.61 -10.53
CA PRO A 88 -12.17 14.79 -9.50
C PRO A 88 -11.85 13.48 -8.78
N MET A 89 -10.57 13.30 -8.44
CA MET A 89 -10.09 12.12 -7.73
C MET A 89 -9.88 12.41 -6.25
N PHE A 90 -10.28 11.46 -5.39
CA PHE A 90 -10.12 11.57 -3.93
C PHE A 90 -9.21 10.48 -3.41
N TYR A 91 -8.21 10.84 -2.62
CA TYR A 91 -7.26 9.90 -2.03
C TYR A 91 -6.69 10.45 -0.70
N ARG A 92 -5.88 9.65 -0.02
CA ARG A 92 -5.17 10.06 1.20
C ARG A 92 -3.68 9.89 1.00
N ASP A 93 -2.91 10.86 1.49
CA ASP A 93 -1.46 10.79 1.64
C ASP A 93 -1.06 11.46 2.96
N GLU A 94 0.24 11.65 3.20
CA GLU A 94 0.80 12.23 4.42
C GLU A 94 0.25 13.64 4.77
N ARG A 95 -0.35 14.34 3.80
CA ARG A 95 -0.95 15.67 3.99
C ARG A 95 -2.35 15.60 4.62
N ALA A 96 -3.01 14.44 4.58
CA ALA A 96 -4.33 14.19 5.15
C ALA A 96 -4.21 13.51 6.52
N LYS A 97 -4.13 14.32 7.58
CA LYS A 97 -3.80 13.86 8.94
C LYS A 97 -5.00 13.31 9.68
N ALA A 98 -6.19 13.88 9.48
CA ALA A 98 -7.39 13.42 10.17
C ALA A 98 -8.12 12.30 9.39
N PRO A 99 -8.87 11.41 10.07
CA PRO A 99 -9.56 10.28 9.40
C PRO A 99 -10.57 10.66 8.31
N LYS A 100 -11.08 11.90 8.34
CA LYS A 100 -12.07 12.42 7.37
C LYS A 100 -11.47 13.43 6.40
N GLU A 101 -10.16 13.56 6.37
CA GLU A 101 -9.45 14.41 5.43
C GLU A 101 -9.00 13.60 4.21
N PHE A 102 -9.18 14.21 3.04
CA PHE A 102 -8.82 13.66 1.76
C PHE A 102 -8.17 14.74 0.90
N ILE A 103 -7.32 14.31 -0.02
CA ILE A 103 -6.83 15.13 -1.11
C ILE A 103 -7.85 15.00 -2.24
N ARG A 104 -8.38 16.14 -2.70
CA ARG A 104 -9.17 16.23 -3.92
C ARG A 104 -8.25 16.71 -5.03
N ALA A 105 -7.94 15.86 -5.99
CA ALA A 105 -7.30 16.25 -7.24
C ALA A 105 -8.37 16.79 -8.19
N ASN A 106 -8.27 18.07 -8.51
CA ASN A 106 -9.17 18.77 -9.40
C ASN A 106 -8.79 18.50 -10.87
N PRO A 107 -9.75 18.54 -11.80
CA PRO A 107 -9.51 18.31 -13.23
C PRO A 107 -8.49 19.25 -13.89
N ASP A 108 -8.30 20.46 -13.35
CA ASP A 108 -7.27 21.40 -13.79
C ASP A 108 -5.86 21.03 -13.30
N GLY A 109 -5.74 19.92 -12.58
CA GLY A 109 -4.50 19.45 -11.99
C GLY A 109 -4.10 20.16 -10.71
N SER A 110 -4.94 21.01 -10.12
CA SER A 110 -4.74 21.52 -8.77
C SER A 110 -5.15 20.48 -7.72
N GLU A 111 -4.72 20.68 -6.48
CA GLU A 111 -5.10 19.81 -5.37
C GLU A 111 -5.56 20.61 -4.17
N ASP A 112 -6.62 20.14 -3.53
CA ASP A 112 -7.17 20.69 -2.31
C ASP A 112 -7.19 19.66 -1.19
N LEU A 113 -6.94 20.09 0.04
CA LEU A 113 -7.30 19.33 1.22
C LEU A 113 -8.79 19.55 1.50
N VAL A 114 -9.56 18.48 1.51
CA VAL A 114 -11.00 18.51 1.77
C VAL A 114 -11.35 17.65 2.97
N ARG A 115 -12.44 18.01 3.65
CA ARG A 115 -13.03 17.19 4.72
C ARG A 115 -14.37 16.65 4.26
N TYR A 116 -14.57 15.34 4.44
CA TYR A 116 -15.86 14.71 4.19
C TYR A 116 -16.78 14.84 5.40
N ASP A 117 -17.99 15.35 5.17
CA ASP A 117 -19.08 15.34 6.14
C ASP A 117 -20.08 14.24 5.77
N ILE A 118 -20.26 13.30 6.70
CA ILE A 118 -21.15 12.15 6.52
C ILE A 118 -22.64 12.54 6.62
N ALA A 119 -22.97 13.57 7.38
CA ALA A 119 -24.35 14.00 7.58
C ALA A 119 -24.91 14.64 6.30
N THR A 120 -24.09 15.46 5.64
CA THR A 120 -24.46 16.15 4.38
C THR A 120 -24.00 15.39 3.13
N ARG A 121 -23.20 14.33 3.28
CA ARG A 121 -22.56 13.58 2.20
C ARG A 121 -21.79 14.48 1.24
N SER A 122 -21.12 15.50 1.78
CA SER A 122 -20.44 16.52 0.99
C SER A 122 -19.00 16.75 1.45
N TYR A 123 -18.21 17.35 0.56
CA TYR A 123 -16.83 17.73 0.83
C TYR A 123 -16.73 19.24 1.03
N SER A 124 -16.06 19.67 2.11
CA SER A 124 -15.70 21.07 2.34
C SER A 124 -14.21 21.26 2.11
N VAL A 125 -13.83 22.28 1.35
CA VAL A 125 -12.42 22.64 1.14
C VAL A 125 -11.88 23.24 2.44
N LEU A 126 -10.79 22.66 2.95
CA LEU A 126 -10.06 23.18 4.11
C LEU A 126 -8.96 24.14 3.67
N ARG A 127 -8.18 23.76 2.65
CA ARG A 127 -7.13 24.60 2.05
C ARG A 127 -6.71 24.08 0.68
N SER A 128 -6.17 24.96 -0.16
CA SER A 128 -5.46 24.56 -1.37
C SER A 128 -4.07 24.02 -1.03
N LEU A 129 -3.63 22.99 -1.75
CA LEU A 129 -2.35 22.32 -1.54
C LEU A 129 -1.39 22.58 -2.71
N LEU A 130 -1.87 22.46 -3.95
CA LEU A 130 -1.08 22.65 -5.15
C LEU A 130 -1.86 23.45 -6.19
N PRO A 131 -1.21 24.36 -6.94
CA PRO A 131 -1.84 25.07 -8.02
C PRO A 131 -2.09 24.17 -9.24
N ALA A 132 -2.87 24.67 -10.20
CA ALA A 132 -3.21 23.98 -11.43
C ALA A 132 -1.99 23.37 -12.14
N GLY A 133 -2.17 22.17 -12.68
CA GLY A 133 -1.14 21.39 -13.37
C GLY A 133 -0.01 20.83 -12.49
N LYS A 134 0.02 21.08 -11.17
CA LYS A 134 1.10 20.59 -10.29
C LYS A 134 0.75 19.33 -9.50
N GLY A 135 -0.51 18.92 -9.50
CA GLY A 135 -1.01 17.75 -8.80
C GLY A 135 -0.45 16.41 -9.31
N TYR A 136 -0.67 15.36 -8.53
CA TYR A 136 -0.28 14.00 -8.84
C TYR A 136 -0.96 13.50 -10.12
N TRP A 137 -2.28 13.70 -10.22
CA TRP A 137 -3.07 13.22 -11.36
C TRP A 137 -2.84 14.02 -12.65
N SER A 138 -2.37 15.28 -12.56
CA SER A 138 -2.03 16.08 -13.76
C SER A 138 -0.82 15.50 -14.51
N LYS A 139 0.10 14.86 -13.80
CA LYS A 139 1.27 14.20 -14.40
C LYS A 139 0.89 12.91 -15.13
N LEU A 140 -0.19 12.26 -14.69
CA LEU A 140 -0.69 11.00 -15.25
C LEU A 140 -1.67 11.20 -16.40
N SER A 141 -2.26 12.39 -16.55
CA SER A 141 -3.16 12.74 -17.65
C SER A 141 -2.44 13.18 -18.93
N ILE A 142 -1.12 13.39 -18.89
CA ILE A 142 -0.29 13.67 -20.07
C ILE A 142 0.09 12.32 -20.73
N ALA A 143 -0.91 11.62 -21.26
CA ALA A 143 -0.71 10.67 -22.34
C ALA A 143 -1.55 11.20 -23.51
N LYS A 144 -0.89 11.94 -24.39
CA LYS A 144 -1.40 12.23 -25.75
C LYS A 144 -0.88 11.16 -26.68
#